data_AF-A0A6U4S3T7-F1
#
_entry.id   AF-A0A6U4S3T7-F1
#
_cell.length_a   1.000
_cell.length_b   1.000
_cell.length_c   1.000
_cell.angle_alpha   90.00
_cell.angle_beta   90.00
_cell.angle_gamma   90.00
#
_symmetry.space_group_name_H-M   'P 1'
#
loop_
_entity.id
_entity.type
_entity.pdbx_description
1 polymer ?
#
loop_
_entity_poly.entity_id
_entity_poly.type
_entity_poly.pdbx_seq_one_letter_code
_entity_poly.pdbx_strand_id
1 'polypeptide(L)'
;MPISRIFIGLLVVSAFADAFLPTHSFLETSYRGHQSRHKLTTRACEAGTVLSSFNRRQLFATSSLAAGAWGASPSLGLAMSDAAPIGYKDLPVSVGGVSIPVSIWYPVDEGDRSATAAPAQAKYPHKISVGKIATLLTRGQLSVPSFVGPSTSLKSGIRVVQGAAHSEGRPAVVFAHGYLGSRYDMMHVCEDLASKGFVVAAPELPESLAAGFEPNDDTTRPAIVAATLNALRLNYATSSDVGIFGHSAGGGTSTTMAG
;
A
#
# COMPACT_ATOMS: atom_id res chain seq x y z
N MET A 1 -19.08 -6.35 21.54
CA MET A 1 -18.03 -6.45 20.50
C MET A 1 -16.82 -5.66 20.99
N PRO A 2 -15.61 -6.25 21.06
CA PRO A 2 -14.44 -5.52 21.51
C PRO A 2 -13.97 -4.55 20.41
N ILE A 3 -13.58 -3.34 20.81
CA ILE A 3 -13.06 -2.29 19.95
C ILE A 3 -11.59 -2.64 19.66
N SER A 4 -11.28 -3.03 18.43
CA SER A 4 -9.92 -3.28 17.95
C SER A 4 -9.11 -1.97 17.91
N ARG A 5 -7.89 -1.97 18.45
CA ARG A 5 -6.98 -0.82 18.42
C ARG A 5 -6.21 -0.83 17.09
N ILE A 6 -6.42 0.20 16.27
CA ILE A 6 -5.64 0.43 15.05
C ILE A 6 -4.43 1.31 15.41
N PHE A 7 -3.22 0.81 15.18
CA PHE A 7 -1.99 1.60 15.30
C PHE A 7 -1.63 2.18 13.93
N ILE A 8 -1.58 3.52 13.85
CA ILE A 8 -1.17 4.26 12.65
C ILE A 8 0.31 4.61 12.79
N GLY A 9 1.18 3.87 12.10
CA GLY A 9 2.58 4.24 11.92
C GLY A 9 2.75 5.01 10.61
N LEU A 10 2.79 6.34 10.65
CA LEU A 10 3.05 7.15 9.47
C LEU A 10 4.57 7.29 9.27
N LEU A 11 5.15 6.50 8.37
CA LEU A 11 6.50 6.73 7.87
C LEU A 11 6.42 7.63 6.63
N VAL A 12 6.50 8.95 6.82
CA VAL A 12 6.61 9.90 5.69
C VAL A 12 8.06 9.90 5.20
N VAL A 13 8.38 9.05 4.22
CA VAL A 13 9.54 9.29 3.36
C VAL A 13 9.09 10.26 2.28
N SER A 14 9.41 11.54 2.47
CA SER A 14 8.97 12.60 1.55
C SER A 14 9.77 12.52 0.25
N ALA A 15 9.17 11.95 -0.80
CA ALA A 15 9.61 12.11 -2.17
C ALA A 15 8.53 12.92 -2.91
N PHE A 16 8.95 14.07 -3.46
CA PHE A 16 8.11 15.02 -4.20
C PHE A 16 7.19 14.34 -5.22
N ALA A 17 5.90 14.65 -5.15
CA ALA A 17 4.93 14.37 -6.22
C ALA A 17 3.98 15.57 -6.34
N ASP A 18 4.48 16.67 -6.90
CA ASP A 18 3.64 17.74 -7.44
C ASP A 18 3.48 17.52 -8.94
N ALA A 19 2.32 17.02 -9.34
CA ALA A 19 1.60 17.30 -10.60
C ALA A 19 0.60 16.15 -10.86
N PHE A 20 -0.58 16.52 -11.38
CA PHE A 20 -1.73 15.69 -11.76
C PHE A 20 -2.87 15.59 -10.73
N LEU A 21 -3.66 16.65 -10.67
CA LEU A 21 -5.11 16.53 -10.48
C LEU A 21 -5.80 17.04 -11.75
N PRO A 22 -6.63 16.25 -12.44
CA PRO A 22 -7.55 16.78 -13.44
C PRO A 22 -8.77 17.39 -12.74
N THR A 23 -9.05 18.65 -13.04
CA THR A 23 -10.32 19.31 -12.71
C THR A 23 -11.44 18.70 -13.55
N HIS A 24 -12.35 17.95 -12.93
CA HIS A 24 -13.61 17.58 -13.57
C HIS A 24 -14.63 18.71 -13.40
N SER A 25 -14.98 19.32 -14.54
CA SER A 25 -16.12 20.22 -14.69
C SER A 25 -17.44 19.44 -14.59
N PHE A 26 -18.28 19.86 -13.65
CA PHE A 26 -19.65 19.44 -13.44
C PHE A 26 -20.52 19.77 -14.67
N LEU A 27 -21.22 18.79 -15.24
CA LEU A 27 -22.36 19.03 -16.12
C LEU A 27 -23.64 18.69 -15.36
N GLU A 28 -24.36 19.73 -14.93
CA GLU A 28 -25.73 19.63 -14.45
C GLU A 28 -26.64 19.08 -15.56
N THR A 29 -27.24 17.91 -15.34
CA THR A 29 -28.37 17.46 -16.13
C THR A 29 -29.65 17.73 -15.33
N SER A 30 -30.46 18.65 -15.86
CA SER A 30 -31.74 19.08 -15.31
C SER A 30 -32.73 17.92 -15.30
N TYR A 31 -33.26 17.58 -14.11
CA TYR A 31 -34.43 16.71 -13.96
C TYR A 31 -35.59 17.51 -13.37
N ARG A 32 -36.57 17.82 -14.23
CA ARG A 32 -37.87 18.41 -13.87
C ARG A 32 -38.84 17.27 -13.53
N GLY A 33 -39.43 17.26 -12.34
CA GLY A 33 -40.50 16.31 -12.05
C GLY A 33 -41.12 16.41 -10.66
N HIS A 34 -42.29 17.04 -10.62
CA HIS A 34 -43.37 16.89 -9.65
C HIS A 34 -43.26 17.45 -8.21
N GLN A 35 -44.04 18.52 -8.00
CA GLN A 35 -44.44 19.05 -6.71
C GLN A 35 -45.43 18.13 -6.00
N SER A 36 -45.24 17.95 -4.69
CA SER A 36 -46.35 17.79 -3.75
C SER A 36 -46.07 18.58 -2.48
N ARG A 37 -47.02 19.44 -2.12
CA ARG A 37 -46.94 20.43 -1.04
C ARG A 37 -47.23 19.75 0.30
N HIS A 38 -46.30 19.84 1.24
CA HIS A 38 -46.63 19.84 2.66
C HIS A 38 -45.95 21.02 3.37
N LYS A 39 -46.79 21.91 3.89
CA LYS A 39 -46.40 23.02 4.76
C LYS A 39 -45.89 22.46 6.09
N LEU A 40 -44.64 22.69 6.43
CA LEU A 40 -44.15 22.64 7.81
C LEU A 40 -43.48 23.97 8.15
N THR A 41 -43.96 24.53 9.24
CA THR A 41 -43.57 25.75 9.93
C THR A 41 -42.12 25.70 10.42
N THR A 42 -41.30 26.64 9.96
CA THR A 42 -39.95 26.90 10.45
C THR A 42 -39.99 27.86 11.65
N ARG A 43 -39.40 27.45 12.78
CA ARG A 43 -38.92 28.35 13.84
C ARG A 43 -37.45 28.65 13.59
N ALA A 44 -37.11 29.94 13.55
CA ALA A 44 -35.75 30.44 13.48
C ALA A 44 -35.04 30.30 14.84
N CYS A 45 -33.79 29.86 14.83
CA CYS A 45 -32.83 30.10 15.90
C CYS A 45 -31.50 30.45 15.22
N GLU A 46 -31.20 31.74 15.23
CA GLU A 46 -29.94 32.32 14.76
C GLU A 46 -28.83 32.05 15.80
N ALA A 47 -27.79 31.33 15.40
CA ALA A 47 -26.47 31.41 16.00
C ALA A 47 -25.47 30.89 14.95
N GLY A 48 -24.62 31.78 14.42
CA GLY A 48 -23.71 31.41 13.33
C GLY A 48 -22.60 32.43 13.15
N THR A 49 -21.63 32.36 14.05
CA THR A 49 -20.32 33.01 14.06
C THR A 49 -19.67 33.14 12.68
N VAL A 50 -19.29 34.36 12.33
CA VAL A 50 -18.49 34.69 11.15
C VAL A 50 -17.06 34.16 11.37
N LEU A 51 -16.71 33.06 10.70
CA LEU A 51 -15.32 32.63 10.58
C LEU A 51 -14.62 33.48 9.53
N SER A 52 -13.59 34.19 9.97
CA SER A 52 -12.70 35.00 9.16
C SER A 52 -11.92 34.13 8.16
N SER A 53 -11.88 34.61 6.93
CA SER A 53 -11.10 34.09 5.82
C SER A 53 -9.61 34.15 6.12
N PHE A 54 -8.94 32.99 6.24
CA PHE A 54 -7.48 32.92 6.24
C PHE A 54 -6.94 33.00 4.81
N ASN A 55 -6.18 34.06 4.56
CA ASN A 55 -5.61 34.39 3.25
C ASN A 55 -4.38 33.49 2.97
N ARG A 56 -4.55 32.52 2.07
CA ARG A 56 -3.57 31.47 1.73
C ARG A 56 -2.53 31.93 0.68
N ARG A 57 -2.00 33.14 0.84
CA ARG A 57 -1.00 33.70 -0.10
C ARG A 57 0.03 34.55 0.62
N GLN A 58 0.92 33.96 1.40
CA GLN A 58 2.29 34.46 1.64
C GLN A 58 3.12 33.34 2.30
N LEU A 59 3.75 32.49 1.50
CA LEU A 59 4.86 31.63 1.92
C LEU A 59 5.73 31.33 0.68
N PHE A 60 6.41 32.36 0.19
CA PHE A 60 7.54 32.22 -0.70
C PHE A 60 8.61 33.21 -0.25
N ALA A 61 9.58 32.73 0.53
CA ALA A 61 10.86 33.38 0.69
C ALA A 61 11.91 32.37 1.16
N THR A 62 12.90 32.18 0.28
CA THR A 62 14.30 31.85 0.58
C THR A 62 14.60 30.49 1.23
N SER A 63 14.76 29.46 0.38
CA SER A 63 15.62 28.32 0.69
C SER A 63 16.97 28.55 0.02
N SER A 64 17.95 29.01 0.79
CA SER A 64 19.34 29.14 0.36
C SER A 64 19.93 27.75 0.09
N LEU A 65 20.54 27.58 -1.09
CA LEU A 65 21.34 26.43 -1.47
C LEU A 65 22.61 26.39 -0.60
N ALA A 66 22.59 25.56 0.46
CA ALA A 66 23.82 25.07 1.05
C ALA A 66 24.26 23.82 0.28
N ALA A 67 25.18 24.01 -0.68
CA ALA A 67 25.94 22.92 -1.28
C ALA A 67 26.91 22.36 -0.22
N GLY A 68 26.38 21.56 0.70
CA GLY A 68 27.14 20.80 1.67
C GLY A 68 27.71 19.55 1.01
N ALA A 69 29.02 19.38 1.14
CA ALA A 69 29.79 18.25 0.64
C ALA A 69 29.08 16.91 0.84
N TRP A 70 28.91 16.16 -0.25
CA TRP A 70 28.58 14.74 -0.23
C TRP A 70 29.79 13.98 0.31
N GLY A 71 30.03 14.10 1.62
CA GLY A 71 30.88 13.16 2.34
C GLY A 71 30.24 11.79 2.19
N ALA A 72 31.03 10.81 1.72
CA ALA A 72 30.64 9.42 1.63
C ALA A 72 29.90 9.04 2.92
N SER A 73 28.59 8.85 2.83
CA SER A 73 27.83 8.30 3.94
C SER A 73 28.50 6.97 4.29
N PRO A 74 28.89 6.73 5.55
CA PRO A 74 29.35 5.41 5.92
C PRO A 74 28.24 4.47 5.50
N SER A 75 28.55 3.53 4.61
CA SER A 75 27.69 2.41 4.32
C SER A 75 27.45 1.75 5.67
N LEU A 76 26.29 2.03 6.27
CA LEU A 76 25.75 1.32 7.41
C LEU A 76 25.62 -0.12 6.93
N GLY A 77 26.72 -0.87 7.03
CA GLY A 77 26.73 -2.31 7.09
C GLY A 77 26.05 -2.68 8.39
N LEU A 78 24.73 -2.45 8.46
CA LEU A 78 23.87 -3.13 9.40
C LEU A 78 24.15 -4.61 9.15
N ALA A 79 24.86 -5.23 10.09
CA ALA A 79 24.99 -6.67 10.14
C ALA A 79 23.56 -7.23 10.26
N MET A 80 22.89 -7.46 9.13
CA MET A 80 21.57 -8.11 9.07
C MET A 80 21.67 -9.62 9.39
N SER A 81 22.62 -10.01 10.22
CA SER A 81 23.03 -11.40 10.42
C SER A 81 22.25 -12.12 11.53
N ASP A 82 21.39 -11.42 12.27
CA ASP A 82 20.69 -12.01 13.43
C ASP A 82 19.16 -11.86 13.38
N ALA A 83 18.61 -11.42 12.25
CA ALA A 83 17.17 -11.36 12.08
C ALA A 83 16.57 -12.78 12.05
N ALA A 84 15.49 -12.99 12.80
CA ALA A 84 14.80 -14.28 12.83
C ALA A 84 14.34 -14.67 11.41
N PRO A 85 14.45 -15.96 11.03
CA PRO A 85 13.98 -16.41 9.73
C PRO A 85 12.49 -16.18 9.59
N ILE A 86 12.07 -15.85 8.38
CA ILE A 86 10.67 -15.57 8.03
C ILE A 86 10.15 -16.57 6.99
N GLY A 87 8.84 -16.79 6.98
CA GLY A 87 8.15 -17.46 5.90
C GLY A 87 7.76 -16.46 4.82
N TYR A 88 7.58 -16.98 3.60
CA TYR A 88 7.05 -16.22 2.48
C TYR A 88 6.05 -17.07 1.70
N LYS A 89 4.95 -16.45 1.27
CA LYS A 89 3.96 -17.07 0.39
C LYS A 89 3.22 -16.02 -0.43
N ASP A 90 2.90 -16.36 -1.68
CA ASP A 90 1.92 -15.60 -2.47
C ASP A 90 0.50 -16.15 -2.20
N LEU A 91 -0.43 -15.26 -1.89
CA LEU A 91 -1.83 -15.57 -1.60
C LEU A 91 -2.75 -14.63 -2.41
N PRO A 92 -3.24 -15.04 -3.58
CA PRO A 92 -4.14 -14.19 -4.34
C PRO A 92 -5.46 -13.95 -3.58
N VAL A 93 -6.02 -12.74 -3.71
CA VAL A 93 -7.36 -12.39 -3.20
C VAL A 93 -8.29 -12.04 -4.36
N SER A 94 -9.60 -12.26 -4.20
CA SER A 94 -10.59 -11.97 -5.23
C SER A 94 -11.33 -10.67 -4.92
N VAL A 95 -11.36 -9.74 -5.88
CA VAL A 95 -12.08 -8.45 -5.78
C VAL A 95 -12.75 -8.18 -7.12
N GLY A 96 -14.08 -8.03 -7.15
CA GLY A 96 -14.80 -7.79 -8.41
C GLY A 96 -14.60 -8.88 -9.46
N GLY A 97 -14.39 -10.13 -9.04
CA GLY A 97 -14.07 -11.26 -9.93
C GLY A 97 -12.62 -11.28 -10.45
N VAL A 98 -11.78 -10.32 -10.05
CA VAL A 98 -10.37 -10.23 -10.44
C VAL A 98 -9.49 -10.87 -9.37
N SER A 99 -8.53 -11.70 -9.78
CA SER A 99 -7.53 -12.29 -8.90
C SER A 99 -6.35 -11.32 -8.71
N ILE A 100 -6.20 -10.79 -7.51
CA ILE A 100 -5.20 -9.79 -7.14
C ILE A 100 -4.06 -10.50 -6.39
N PRO A 101 -2.81 -10.44 -6.90
CA PRO A 101 -1.66 -10.99 -6.19
C PRO A 101 -1.42 -10.30 -4.85
N VAL A 102 -1.14 -11.06 -3.81
CA VAL A 102 -0.68 -10.56 -2.51
C VAL A 102 0.54 -11.36 -2.09
N SER A 103 1.61 -10.67 -1.70
CA SER A 103 2.78 -11.30 -1.10
C SER A 103 2.69 -11.21 0.42
N ILE A 104 2.95 -12.32 1.10
CA ILE A 104 2.85 -12.43 2.55
C ILE A 104 4.18 -12.86 3.13
N TRP A 105 4.64 -12.12 4.13
CA TRP A 105 5.77 -12.46 4.99
C TRP A 105 5.26 -12.72 6.40
N TYR A 106 5.74 -13.77 7.05
CA TYR A 106 5.24 -14.17 8.36
C TYR A 106 6.36 -14.75 9.23
N PRO A 107 6.26 -14.70 10.56
CA PRO A 107 7.24 -15.33 11.44
C PRO A 107 7.17 -16.86 11.31
N VAL A 108 8.33 -17.51 11.21
CA VAL A 108 8.43 -18.97 11.22
C VAL A 108 8.28 -19.51 12.63
N ASP A 109 7.52 -20.60 12.77
CA ASP A 109 7.40 -21.33 14.03
C ASP A 109 8.74 -21.85 14.54
N GLU A 110 8.91 -21.90 15.85
CA GLU A 110 10.20 -22.27 16.46
C GLU A 110 10.72 -23.63 16.01
N GLY A 111 9.81 -24.59 15.74
CA GLY A 111 10.15 -25.91 15.21
C GLY A 111 10.80 -25.88 13.83
N ASP A 112 10.39 -24.93 12.98
CA ASP A 112 10.88 -24.80 11.61
C ASP A 112 12.15 -23.93 11.52
N ARG A 113 12.49 -23.16 12.56
CA ARG A 113 13.71 -22.33 12.60
C ARG A 113 14.98 -23.18 12.49
N SER A 114 14.95 -24.36 13.12
CA SER A 114 16.05 -25.31 13.20
C SER A 114 16.16 -26.23 11.98
N ALA A 115 15.20 -26.19 11.03
CA ALA A 115 15.28 -26.95 9.80
C ALA A 115 16.55 -26.51 9.03
N THR A 116 17.54 -27.39 9.04
CA THR A 116 18.96 -27.17 8.70
C THR A 116 19.24 -27.05 7.20
N ALA A 117 18.21 -26.88 6.37
CA ALA A 117 18.41 -26.60 4.96
C ALA A 117 19.11 -25.24 4.82
N ALA A 118 20.24 -25.24 4.10
CA ALA A 118 21.04 -24.06 3.84
C ALA A 118 20.13 -22.90 3.37
N PRO A 119 20.33 -21.68 3.89
CA PRO A 119 19.47 -20.54 3.57
C PRO A 119 19.61 -20.21 2.09
N ALA A 120 18.72 -20.74 1.26
CA ALA A 120 18.51 -20.19 -0.06
C ALA A 120 17.85 -18.82 0.16
N GLN A 121 18.55 -17.74 -0.15
CA GLN A 121 17.92 -16.42 -0.27
C GLN A 121 16.73 -16.58 -1.22
N ALA A 122 15.52 -16.35 -0.70
CA ALA A 122 14.35 -16.39 -1.55
C ALA A 122 14.50 -15.36 -2.67
N LYS A 123 14.03 -15.76 -3.85
CA LYS A 123 13.93 -14.89 -5.01
C LYS A 123 12.47 -14.51 -5.16
N TYR A 124 12.18 -13.23 -5.07
CA TYR A 124 10.83 -12.74 -5.33
C TYR A 124 10.67 -12.48 -6.83
N PRO A 125 9.63 -13.04 -7.47
CA PRO A 125 9.38 -12.81 -8.88
C PRO A 125 8.88 -11.38 -9.10
N HIS A 126 9.75 -10.50 -9.57
CA HIS A 126 9.39 -9.13 -9.93
C HIS A 126 9.36 -8.97 -11.45
N LYS A 127 8.24 -8.47 -11.96
CA LYS A 127 8.03 -8.23 -13.38
C LYS A 127 7.58 -6.79 -13.54
N ILE A 128 8.21 -6.07 -14.45
CA ILE A 128 7.80 -4.71 -14.83
C ILE A 128 7.23 -4.79 -16.24
N SER A 129 5.99 -4.34 -16.44
CA SER A 129 5.40 -4.29 -17.78
C SER A 129 5.87 -3.03 -18.51
N VAL A 130 6.77 -3.18 -19.49
CA VAL A 130 7.19 -2.07 -20.36
C VAL A 130 6.01 -1.57 -21.18
N GLY A 131 5.08 -2.45 -21.55
CA GLY A 131 3.84 -2.06 -22.22
C GLY A 131 3.02 -1.09 -21.38
N LYS A 132 2.80 -1.37 -20.09
CA LYS A 132 2.10 -0.43 -19.19
C LYS A 132 2.83 0.90 -19.06
N ILE A 133 4.16 0.89 -18.94
CA ILE A 133 4.97 2.11 -18.91
C ILE A 133 4.78 2.93 -20.20
N ALA A 134 4.88 2.30 -21.36
CA ALA A 134 4.73 2.96 -22.65
C ALA A 134 3.31 3.52 -22.85
N THR A 135 2.28 2.76 -22.48
CA THR A 135 0.88 3.23 -22.51
C THR A 135 0.69 4.45 -21.61
N LEU A 136 1.24 4.44 -20.40
CA LEU A 136 1.16 5.58 -19.48
C LEU A 136 1.90 6.81 -20.01
N LEU A 137 3.13 6.65 -20.50
CA LEU A 137 3.93 7.75 -21.04
C LEU A 137 3.32 8.35 -22.31
N THR A 138 2.68 7.53 -23.14
CA THR A 138 2.02 7.99 -24.37
C THR A 138 0.57 8.42 -24.15
N ARG A 139 0.09 8.44 -22.90
CA ARG A 139 -1.32 8.73 -22.55
C ARG A 139 -2.31 7.89 -23.38
N GLY A 140 -1.97 6.62 -23.60
CA GLY A 140 -2.78 5.67 -24.36
C GLY A 140 -2.66 5.78 -25.89
N GLN A 141 -1.78 6.64 -26.42
CA GLN A 141 -1.60 6.76 -27.88
C GLN A 141 -0.88 5.55 -28.50
N LEU A 142 -0.08 4.82 -27.71
CA LEU A 142 0.62 3.62 -28.16
C LEU A 142 0.22 2.42 -27.29
N SER A 143 -0.47 1.46 -27.89
CA SER A 143 -0.79 0.18 -27.25
C SER A 143 0.31 -0.82 -27.59
N VAL A 144 1.19 -1.08 -26.63
CA VAL A 144 2.26 -2.09 -26.75
C VAL A 144 1.82 -3.35 -26.00
N PRO A 145 1.95 -4.56 -26.59
CA PRO A 145 1.61 -5.80 -25.88
C PRO A 145 2.31 -5.88 -24.52
N SER A 146 1.56 -6.28 -23.48
CA SER A 146 1.97 -6.22 -22.07
C SER A 146 3.11 -7.18 -21.67
N PHE A 147 3.59 -8.01 -22.61
CA PHE A 147 4.47 -9.16 -22.35
C PHE A 147 5.97 -8.90 -22.55
N VAL A 148 6.36 -7.71 -23.01
CA VAL A 148 7.78 -7.39 -23.20
C VAL A 148 8.27 -6.69 -21.93
N GLY A 149 9.02 -7.41 -21.09
CA GLY A 149 9.64 -6.81 -19.92
C GLY A 149 10.63 -7.75 -19.25
N PRO A 150 11.78 -7.25 -18.77
CA PRO A 150 12.73 -8.08 -18.05
C PRO A 150 12.08 -8.58 -16.76
N SER A 151 12.07 -9.90 -16.56
CA SER A 151 11.80 -10.48 -15.25
C SER A 151 13.07 -10.32 -14.42
N THR A 152 12.98 -9.58 -13.33
CA THR A 152 14.09 -9.45 -12.38
C THR A 152 13.72 -10.24 -11.12
N SER A 153 14.67 -10.98 -10.58
CA SER A 153 14.48 -11.63 -9.28
C SER A 153 15.09 -10.74 -8.21
N LEU A 154 14.26 -10.29 -7.28
CA LEU A 154 14.73 -9.57 -6.11
C LEU A 154 15.23 -10.59 -5.09
N LYS A 155 16.38 -10.33 -4.48
CA LYS A 155 16.95 -11.19 -3.43
C LYS A 155 16.45 -10.74 -2.07
N SER A 156 15.99 -11.69 -1.26
CA SER A 156 15.66 -11.42 0.13
C SER A 156 16.88 -10.92 0.92
N GLY A 157 16.65 -9.98 1.83
CA GLY A 157 17.67 -9.49 2.78
C GLY A 157 17.83 -10.39 4.01
N ILE A 158 16.88 -11.29 4.26
CA ILE A 158 16.81 -12.16 5.45
C ILE A 158 16.68 -13.63 4.99
N ARG A 159 16.94 -14.59 5.89
CA ARG A 159 16.64 -16.00 5.62
C ARG A 159 15.14 -16.22 5.49
N VAL A 160 14.73 -16.77 4.34
CA VAL A 160 13.33 -17.11 4.06
C VAL A 160 13.15 -18.62 4.00
N VAL A 161 12.17 -19.14 4.75
CA VAL A 161 11.79 -20.55 4.76
C VAL A 161 10.49 -20.70 3.96
N GLN A 162 10.60 -21.21 2.74
CA GLN A 162 9.45 -21.43 1.86
C GLN A 162 8.55 -22.53 2.42
N GLY A 163 7.23 -22.26 2.51
CA GLY A 163 6.27 -23.24 3.00
C GLY A 163 6.35 -23.54 4.49
N ALA A 164 7.01 -22.69 5.28
CA ALA A 164 7.06 -22.80 6.73
C ALA A 164 5.66 -22.77 7.35
N ALA A 165 5.48 -23.49 8.46
CA ALA A 165 4.34 -23.32 9.34
C ALA A 165 4.36 -21.91 9.98
N HIS A 166 3.18 -21.44 10.38
CA HIS A 166 3.01 -20.15 11.04
C HIS A 166 2.18 -20.30 12.31
N SER A 167 2.51 -19.51 13.32
CA SER A 167 1.70 -19.42 14.54
C SER A 167 0.47 -18.56 14.29
N GLU A 168 -0.68 -18.98 14.81
CA GLU A 168 -1.89 -18.17 14.87
C GLU A 168 -1.77 -17.02 15.89
N GLY A 169 -2.70 -16.06 15.83
CA GLY A 169 -2.85 -15.00 16.83
C GLY A 169 -1.80 -13.88 16.76
N ARG A 170 -1.03 -13.79 15.67
CA ARG A 170 -0.04 -12.72 15.46
C ARG A 170 -0.70 -11.42 14.97
N PRO A 171 -0.17 -10.24 15.33
CA PRO A 171 -0.64 -8.96 14.78
C PRO A 171 -0.40 -8.92 13.27
N ALA A 172 -1.34 -8.28 12.55
CA ALA A 172 -1.29 -8.15 11.10
C ALA A 172 -0.88 -6.75 10.66
N VAL A 173 -0.13 -6.65 9.57
CA VAL A 173 0.22 -5.38 8.93
C VAL A 173 -0.02 -5.48 7.43
N VAL A 174 -0.71 -4.49 6.85
CA VAL A 174 -0.81 -4.35 5.39
C VAL A 174 0.13 -3.24 4.92
N PHE A 175 0.95 -3.54 3.90
CA PHE A 175 1.73 -2.55 3.17
C PHE A 175 1.00 -2.13 1.90
N ALA A 176 0.71 -0.84 1.76
CA ALA A 176 0.20 -0.27 0.53
C ALA A 176 1.33 0.45 -0.23
N HIS A 177 1.68 -0.03 -1.42
CA HIS A 177 2.73 0.59 -2.24
C HIS A 177 2.29 1.94 -2.83
N GLY A 178 3.24 2.67 -3.44
CA GLY A 178 3.00 3.97 -4.07
C GLY A 178 2.38 3.87 -5.47
N TYR A 179 2.11 5.03 -6.09
CA TYR A 179 1.61 5.07 -7.47
C TYR A 179 2.67 4.49 -8.43
N LEU A 180 2.25 3.62 -9.36
CA LEU A 180 3.13 2.85 -10.26
C LEU A 180 4.10 1.88 -9.56
N GLY A 181 3.98 1.74 -8.23
CA GLY A 181 4.80 0.85 -7.43
C GLY A 181 4.44 -0.62 -7.59
N SER A 182 5.06 -1.45 -6.76
CA SER A 182 4.78 -2.88 -6.67
C SER A 182 4.66 -3.34 -5.22
N ARG A 183 4.09 -4.53 -5.02
CA ARG A 183 4.09 -5.20 -3.71
C ARG A 183 5.49 -5.49 -3.13
N TYR A 184 6.56 -5.29 -3.89
CA TYR A 184 7.94 -5.52 -3.45
C TYR A 184 8.75 -4.24 -3.19
N ASP A 185 8.19 -3.05 -3.40
CA ASP A 185 8.93 -1.78 -3.25
C ASP A 185 9.53 -1.59 -1.86
N MET A 186 8.85 -2.09 -0.83
CA MET A 186 9.28 -2.04 0.57
C MET A 186 9.48 -3.44 1.15
N MET A 187 9.89 -4.42 0.32
CA MET A 187 10.02 -5.81 0.77
C MET A 187 10.92 -5.93 2.02
N HIS A 188 12.03 -5.20 2.10
CA HIS A 188 12.93 -5.27 3.25
C HIS A 188 12.28 -4.81 4.57
N VAL A 189 11.37 -3.84 4.52
CA VAL A 189 10.60 -3.43 5.70
C VAL A 189 9.58 -4.50 6.07
N CYS A 190 8.96 -5.14 5.08
CA CYS A 190 8.05 -6.26 5.32
C CYS A 190 8.77 -7.46 5.93
N GLU A 191 9.98 -7.78 5.44
CA GLU A 191 10.85 -8.82 5.98
C GLU A 191 11.24 -8.52 7.43
N ASP A 192 11.66 -7.29 7.71
CA ASP A 192 12.07 -6.85 9.04
C ASP A 192 10.90 -6.90 10.05
N LEU A 193 9.70 -6.44 9.66
CA LEU A 193 8.49 -6.57 10.47
C LEU A 193 8.12 -8.04 10.72
N ALA A 194 8.19 -8.89 9.69
CA ALA A 194 7.92 -10.31 9.85
C ALA A 194 8.90 -10.99 10.82
N SER A 195 10.19 -10.62 10.75
CA SER A 195 11.21 -11.13 11.68
C SER A 195 10.94 -10.72 13.14
N LYS A 196 10.18 -9.64 13.35
CA LYS A 196 9.75 -9.14 14.67
C LYS A 196 8.40 -9.70 15.13
N GLY A 197 7.81 -10.64 14.38
CA GLY A 197 6.61 -11.37 14.80
C GLY A 197 5.29 -10.87 14.22
N PHE A 198 5.31 -10.01 13.20
CA PHE A 198 4.12 -9.55 12.49
C PHE A 198 3.81 -10.41 11.27
N VAL A 199 2.53 -10.64 10.96
CA VAL A 199 2.12 -11.15 9.64
C VAL A 199 1.94 -9.95 8.72
N VAL A 200 2.75 -9.85 7.68
CA VAL A 200 2.78 -8.69 6.77
C VAL A 200 2.28 -9.09 5.40
N ALA A 201 1.29 -8.38 4.87
CA ALA A 201 0.80 -8.57 3.50
C ALA A 201 1.04 -7.31 2.65
N ALA A 202 1.49 -7.50 1.42
CA ALA A 202 1.57 -6.46 0.40
C ALA A 202 0.73 -6.88 -0.81
N PRO A 203 -0.47 -6.32 -1.00
CA PRO A 203 -1.23 -6.52 -2.21
C PRO A 203 -0.66 -5.71 -3.36
N GLU A 204 -0.85 -6.21 -4.56
CA GLU A 204 -0.72 -5.44 -5.78
C GLU A 204 -1.92 -4.49 -5.94
N LEU A 205 -1.68 -3.23 -6.29
CA LEU A 205 -2.71 -2.19 -6.44
C LEU A 205 -2.94 -1.84 -7.93
N PRO A 206 -4.10 -1.26 -8.27
CA PRO A 206 -4.58 -1.13 -9.65
C PRO A 206 -3.63 -0.41 -10.60
N GLU A 207 -2.95 0.61 -10.08
CA GLU A 207 -2.02 1.43 -10.83
C GLU A 207 -0.62 0.81 -11.00
N SER A 208 -0.38 -0.39 -10.47
CA SER A 208 0.93 -1.01 -10.49
C SER A 208 1.41 -1.32 -11.92
N LEU A 209 2.69 -1.03 -12.17
CA LEU A 209 3.39 -1.44 -13.39
C LEU A 209 3.73 -2.93 -13.38
N ALA A 210 3.76 -3.53 -12.18
CA ALA A 210 4.02 -4.94 -11.94
C ALA A 210 2.73 -5.78 -11.85
N ALA A 211 1.56 -5.14 -11.87
CA ALA A 211 0.28 -5.84 -11.81
C ALA A 211 0.12 -6.80 -12.98
N GLY A 212 0.07 -8.09 -12.66
CA GLY A 212 -0.32 -9.17 -13.57
C GLY A 212 -1.83 -9.34 -13.70
N PHE A 213 -2.62 -8.32 -13.34
CA PHE A 213 -4.07 -8.32 -13.45
C PHE A 213 -4.56 -7.05 -14.18
N GLU A 214 -5.77 -7.14 -14.72
CA GLU A 214 -6.49 -6.02 -15.35
C GLU A 214 -7.50 -5.44 -14.36
N PRO A 215 -7.33 -4.19 -13.90
CA PRO A 215 -8.27 -3.56 -12.99
C PRO A 215 -9.66 -3.34 -13.62
N ASN A 216 -10.69 -3.40 -12.79
CA ASN A 216 -12.05 -2.94 -13.09
C ASN A 216 -12.57 -1.97 -12.00
N ASP A 217 -13.80 -1.50 -12.15
CA ASP A 217 -14.41 -0.51 -11.26
C ASP A 217 -14.48 -0.95 -9.78
N ASP A 218 -14.51 -2.26 -9.52
CA ASP A 218 -14.58 -2.82 -8.18
C ASP A 218 -13.19 -2.96 -7.53
N THR A 219 -12.13 -3.05 -8.32
CA THR A 219 -10.74 -3.23 -7.84
C THR A 219 -10.13 -1.94 -7.30
N THR A 220 -10.83 -1.20 -6.45
CA THR A 220 -10.28 0.02 -5.83
C THR A 220 -9.21 -0.30 -4.78
N ARG A 221 -8.31 0.65 -4.46
CA ARG A 221 -7.31 0.45 -3.38
C ARG A 221 -7.97 0.05 -2.06
N PRO A 222 -9.04 0.71 -1.57
CA PRO A 222 -9.71 0.29 -0.34
C PRO A 222 -10.30 -1.12 -0.42
N ALA A 223 -10.92 -1.49 -1.55
CA ALA A 223 -11.49 -2.82 -1.73
C ALA A 223 -10.42 -3.92 -1.70
N ILE A 224 -9.29 -3.70 -2.37
CA ILE A 224 -8.15 -4.64 -2.37
C ILE A 224 -7.55 -4.79 -0.97
N VAL A 225 -7.32 -3.68 -0.26
CA VAL A 225 -6.79 -3.71 1.10
C VAL A 225 -7.75 -4.43 2.05
N ALA A 226 -9.05 -4.15 1.97
CA ALA A 226 -10.07 -4.82 2.77
C ALA A 226 -10.11 -6.34 2.51
N ALA A 227 -10.08 -6.75 1.24
CA ALA A 227 -10.03 -8.15 0.85
C ALA A 227 -8.74 -8.84 1.35
N THR A 228 -7.61 -8.14 1.28
CA THR A 228 -6.32 -8.61 1.81
C THR A 228 -6.37 -8.85 3.31
N LEU A 229 -6.92 -7.89 4.06
CA LEU A 229 -7.06 -8.03 5.51
C LEU A 229 -7.99 -9.18 5.88
N ASN A 230 -9.10 -9.36 5.15
CA ASN A 230 -9.98 -10.50 5.35
C ASN A 230 -9.26 -11.83 5.08
N ALA A 231 -8.47 -11.90 4.00
CA ALA A 231 -7.66 -13.08 3.68
C ALA A 231 -6.64 -13.39 4.79
N LEU A 232 -5.99 -12.38 5.38
CA LEU A 232 -5.09 -12.57 6.52
C LEU A 232 -5.80 -13.17 7.72
N ARG A 233 -6.97 -12.64 8.09
CA ARG A 233 -7.77 -13.16 9.22
C ARG A 233 -8.17 -14.63 9.00
N LEU A 234 -8.53 -14.99 7.77
CA LEU A 234 -8.97 -16.35 7.45
C LEU A 234 -7.81 -17.35 7.35
N ASN A 235 -6.65 -16.95 6.82
CA ASN A 235 -5.56 -17.88 6.52
C ASN A 235 -4.46 -17.92 7.59
N TYR A 236 -4.35 -16.89 8.43
CA TYR A 236 -3.30 -16.77 9.46
C TYR A 236 -3.85 -16.57 10.87
N ALA A 237 -5.18 -16.59 11.03
CA ALA A 237 -5.88 -16.39 12.31
C ALA A 237 -5.28 -15.23 13.12
N THR A 238 -5.00 -14.11 12.44
CA THR A 238 -4.30 -12.96 13.02
C THR A 238 -5.07 -12.39 14.20
N SER A 239 -4.38 -11.76 15.15
CA SER A 239 -5.04 -11.07 16.26
C SER A 239 -5.94 -9.93 15.75
N SER A 240 -6.73 -9.35 16.65
CA SER A 240 -7.50 -8.15 16.35
C SER A 240 -6.64 -6.91 16.09
N ASP A 241 -5.33 -6.99 16.36
CA ASP A 241 -4.40 -5.87 16.19
C ASP A 241 -3.93 -5.82 14.74
N VAL A 242 -4.40 -4.79 14.04
CA VAL A 242 -4.13 -4.59 12.62
C VAL A 242 -3.54 -3.21 12.41
N GLY A 243 -2.42 -3.17 11.70
CA GLY A 243 -1.80 -1.95 11.19
C GLY A 243 -1.87 -1.86 9.68
N ILE A 244 -1.77 -0.65 9.16
CA ILE A 244 -1.50 -0.38 7.75
C ILE A 244 -0.43 0.71 7.65
N PHE A 245 0.52 0.52 6.74
CA PHE A 245 1.48 1.55 6.38
C PHE A 245 1.63 1.60 4.86
N GLY A 246 2.17 2.71 4.36
CA GLY A 246 2.37 2.87 2.93
C GLY A 246 3.27 4.05 2.62
N HIS A 247 3.82 4.03 1.41
CA HIS A 247 4.73 5.07 0.90
C HIS A 247 4.03 5.86 -0.21
N SER A 248 4.23 7.19 -0.25
CA SER A 248 3.60 8.09 -1.24
C SER A 248 2.08 7.92 -1.28
N ALA A 249 1.46 7.63 -2.43
CA ALA A 249 0.04 7.32 -2.56
C ALA A 249 -0.41 6.18 -1.61
N GLY A 250 0.48 5.24 -1.30
CA GLY A 250 0.31 4.21 -0.27
C GLY A 250 -0.03 4.77 1.10
N GLY A 251 0.67 5.84 1.52
CA GLY A 251 0.40 6.53 2.79
C GLY A 251 -0.98 7.17 2.82
N GLY A 252 -1.43 7.72 1.68
CA GLY A 252 -2.80 8.19 1.50
C GLY A 252 -3.82 7.07 1.77
N THR A 253 -3.61 5.89 1.19
CA THR A 253 -4.46 4.72 1.48
C THR A 253 -4.40 4.30 2.94
N SER A 254 -3.23 4.34 3.59
CA SER A 254 -3.14 4.07 5.04
C SER A 254 -4.02 5.02 5.85
N THR A 255 -4.04 6.31 5.52
CA THR A 255 -4.91 7.28 6.21
C THR A 255 -6.39 7.08 5.92
N THR A 256 -6.78 6.74 4.69
CA THR A 256 -8.17 6.47 4.32
C THR A 256 -8.72 5.23 5.02
N MET A 257 -7.89 4.20 5.21
CA MET A 257 -8.32 2.95 5.84
C MET A 257 -8.37 3.02 7.38
N ALA A 258 -7.76 4.05 7.98
CA ALA A 258 -7.72 4.22 9.41
C ALA A 258 -8.85 5.10 9.97
N GLY A 259 -9.56 5.83 9.10
CA GLY A 259 -10.74 6.63 9.44
C GLY A 259 -12.03 5.83 9.32
#